data_AF-A0A180FJ38-F1
#
_entry.id   AF-A0A180FJ38-F1
#
_cell.length_a   1.000
_cell.length_b   1.000
_cell.length_c   1.000
_cell.angle_alpha   90.00
_cell.angle_beta   90.00
_cell.angle_gamma   90.00
#
_symmetry.space_group_name_H-M   'P 1'
#
loop_
_entity.id
_entity.type
_entity.pdbx_description
1 polymer ?
#
loop_
_entity_poly.entity_id
_entity_poly.type
_entity_poly.pdbx_seq_one_letter_code
_entity_poly.pdbx_strand_id
1 'polypeptide(L)'
;MKSKFTGYYKPTEVEFKELWENALFVLDTNVLLDLFRYSENAVNALFKAIETLKDRIWIPYKVAFEYHKDLNSVISAQAKNIESLLNNNPLKEKIATLFEKKLVMNLNNLFLMQFIRMERNAIQKNVLLDIWMLKTRKG
;
A
#
# COMPACT_ATOMS: atom_id res chain seq x y z
N MET A 1 -7.63 27.80 -15.17
CA MET A 1 -6.70 27.27 -14.15
C MET A 1 -7.32 26.18 -13.29
N LYS A 2 -8.57 26.33 -12.79
CA LYS A 2 -9.27 25.32 -11.98
C LYS A 2 -9.24 23.90 -12.55
N SER A 3 -9.48 23.73 -13.85
CA SER A 3 -9.48 22.41 -14.51
C SER A 3 -8.13 21.68 -14.52
N LYS A 4 -7.00 22.39 -14.38
CA LYS A 4 -5.65 21.79 -14.36
C LYS A 4 -5.16 21.46 -12.95
N PHE A 5 -5.78 22.04 -11.93
CA PHE A 5 -5.34 21.96 -10.53
C PHE A 5 -6.55 21.69 -9.62
N THR A 6 -7.43 20.77 -10.03
CA THR A 6 -8.69 20.48 -9.34
C THR A 6 -8.51 20.10 -7.87
N GLY A 7 -7.42 19.42 -7.53
CA GLY A 7 -7.09 19.05 -6.14
C GLY A 7 -6.81 20.24 -5.20
N TYR A 8 -6.62 21.46 -5.71
CA TYR A 8 -6.46 22.67 -4.89
C TYR A 8 -7.79 23.36 -4.57
N TYR A 9 -8.89 22.90 -5.16
CA TYR A 9 -10.22 23.48 -4.95
C TYR A 9 -11.10 22.47 -4.24
N LYS A 10 -11.85 22.94 -3.23
CA LYS A 10 -12.79 22.08 -2.50
C LYS A 10 -13.92 21.67 -3.46
N PRO A 11 -14.17 20.37 -3.67
CA PRO A 11 -15.30 19.90 -4.46
C PRO A 11 -16.62 20.24 -3.75
N THR A 12 -17.66 20.48 -4.54
CA THR A 12 -19.05 20.46 -4.07
C THR A 12 -19.42 19.06 -3.57
N GLU A 13 -20.52 18.93 -2.83
CA GLU A 13 -20.97 17.61 -2.33
C GLU A 13 -21.24 16.63 -3.47
N VAL A 14 -21.80 17.11 -4.59
CA VAL A 14 -22.07 16.30 -5.78
C VAL A 14 -20.76 15.82 -6.42
N GLU A 15 -19.81 16.73 -6.65
CA GLU A 15 -18.50 16.38 -7.21
C GLU A 15 -17.72 15.44 -6.30
N PHE A 16 -17.82 15.63 -4.98
CA PHE A 16 -17.16 14.75 -4.00
C PHE A 16 -17.75 13.34 -4.03
N LYS A 17 -19.08 13.22 -4.12
CA LYS A 17 -19.76 11.94 -4.23
C LYS A 17 -19.37 11.20 -5.50
N GLU A 18 -19.41 11.87 -6.65
CA GLU A 18 -18.97 11.31 -7.93
C GLU A 18 -17.51 10.87 -7.88
N LEU A 19 -16.63 11.68 -7.30
CA LEU A 19 -15.23 11.35 -7.13
C LEU A 19 -15.08 10.10 -6.25
N TRP A 20 -15.78 10.01 -5.12
CA TRP A 20 -15.65 8.86 -4.23
C TRP A 20 -16.15 7.55 -4.86
N GLU A 21 -17.23 7.63 -5.64
CA GLU A 21 -17.82 6.48 -6.34
C GLU A 21 -16.92 5.97 -7.49
N ASN A 22 -16.24 6.87 -8.20
CA ASN A 22 -15.55 6.53 -9.45
C ASN A 22 -14.03 6.67 -9.42
N ALA A 23 -13.44 7.25 -8.39
CA ALA A 23 -12.00 7.49 -8.34
C ALA A 23 -11.17 6.19 -8.34
N LEU A 24 -9.99 6.31 -8.94
CA LEU A 24 -8.88 5.38 -8.75
C LEU A 24 -8.08 5.82 -7.52
N PHE A 25 -7.98 4.95 -6.53
CA PHE A 25 -7.21 5.17 -5.32
C PHE A 25 -5.75 4.79 -5.56
N VAL A 26 -4.87 5.78 -5.41
CA VAL A 26 -3.43 5.59 -5.53
C VAL A 26 -2.82 5.59 -4.14
N LEU A 27 -2.28 4.46 -3.72
CA LEU A 27 -1.62 4.37 -2.41
C LEU A 27 -0.23 5.00 -2.46
N ASP A 28 0.14 5.71 -1.40
CA ASP A 28 1.49 6.23 -1.18
C ASP A 28 2.40 5.17 -0.54
N THR A 29 3.71 5.34 -0.70
CA THR A 29 4.73 4.47 -0.10
C THR A 29 4.59 4.40 1.42
N ASN A 30 4.32 5.54 2.06
CA ASN A 30 4.21 5.59 3.52
C ASN A 30 3.03 4.77 4.04
N VAL A 31 1.90 4.77 3.32
CA VAL A 31 0.72 3.96 3.69
C VAL A 31 1.09 2.47 3.74
N LEU A 32 1.92 2.01 2.79
CA LEU A 32 2.39 0.62 2.74
C LEU A 32 3.40 0.30 3.84
N LEU A 33 4.33 1.22 4.13
CA LEU A 33 5.34 1.03 5.17
C LEU A 33 4.73 1.13 6.59
N ASP A 34 3.69 1.92 6.77
CA ASP A 34 3.01 2.12 8.05
C ASP A 34 2.26 0.88 8.54
N LEU A 35 1.93 -0.06 7.65
CA LEU A 35 1.44 -1.39 8.03
C LEU A 35 2.38 -2.09 9.03
N PHE A 36 3.68 -1.80 8.95
CA PHE A 36 4.69 -2.37 9.85
C PHE A 36 4.82 -1.59 11.17
N ARG A 37 4.29 -0.38 11.23
CA ARG A 37 4.41 0.54 12.37
C ARG A 37 3.16 0.54 13.24
N TYR A 38 1.98 0.48 12.63
CA TYR A 38 0.68 0.62 13.29
C TYR A 38 0.32 -0.54 14.24
N SER A 39 -0.65 -0.29 15.11
CA SER A 39 -1.25 -1.34 15.95
C SER A 39 -2.06 -2.32 15.09
N GLU A 40 -2.27 -3.54 15.61
CA GLU A 40 -3.08 -4.58 14.96
C GLU A 40 -4.46 -4.03 14.53
N ASN A 41 -5.12 -3.25 15.39
CA ASN A 41 -6.43 -2.66 15.09
C ASN A 41 -6.38 -1.67 13.91
N ALA A 42 -5.38 -0.80 13.87
CA ALA A 42 -5.22 0.17 12.81
C ALA A 42 -4.85 -0.49 11.48
N VAL A 43 -4.00 -1.53 11.52
CA VAL A 43 -3.69 -2.38 10.36
C VAL A 43 -4.96 -3.03 9.82
N ASN A 44 -5.76 -3.67 10.69
CA ASN A 44 -7.02 -4.31 10.29
C ASN A 44 -8.03 -3.33 9.69
N ALA A 45 -8.13 -2.12 10.22
CA ALA A 45 -9.01 -1.08 9.68
C ALA A 45 -8.56 -0.64 8.28
N LEU A 46 -7.25 -0.41 8.09
CA LEU A 46 -6.68 -0.08 6.78
C LEU A 46 -6.89 -1.23 5.78
N PHE A 47 -6.71 -2.49 6.21
CA PHE A 47 -6.98 -3.65 5.36
C PHE A 47 -8.41 -3.71 4.88
N LYS A 48 -9.39 -3.52 5.77
CA LYS A 48 -10.81 -3.49 5.38
C LYS A 48 -11.10 -2.39 4.37
N ALA A 49 -10.49 -1.22 4.53
CA ALA A 49 -10.62 -0.13 3.56
C ALA A 49 -10.02 -0.50 2.20
N ILE A 50 -8.83 -1.09 2.19
CA ILE A 50 -8.17 -1.58 0.96
C ILE A 50 -9.03 -2.65 0.28
N GLU A 51 -9.57 -3.60 1.04
CA GLU A 51 -10.41 -4.69 0.51
C GLU A 51 -11.71 -4.16 -0.11
N THR A 52 -12.35 -3.18 0.54
CA THR A 52 -13.56 -2.52 0.01
C THR A 52 -13.29 -1.78 -1.30
N LEU A 53 -12.06 -1.32 -1.50
CA LEU A 53 -11.65 -0.52 -2.66
C LEU A 53 -10.80 -1.31 -3.67
N LYS A 54 -10.64 -2.63 -3.50
CA LYS A 54 -9.63 -3.45 -4.20
C LYS A 54 -9.64 -3.29 -5.73
N ASP A 55 -10.84 -3.21 -6.33
CA ASP A 55 -11.02 -3.10 -7.78
C ASP A 55 -10.66 -1.71 -8.33
N ARG A 56 -10.47 -0.74 -7.43
CA ARG A 56 -10.16 0.66 -7.72
C ARG A 56 -8.84 1.11 -7.10
N ILE A 57 -8.00 0.18 -6.64
CA ILE A 57 -6.68 0.51 -6.09
C ILE A 57 -5.58 0.33 -7.13
N TRP A 58 -4.69 1.32 -7.20
CA TRP A 58 -3.49 1.29 -8.02
C TRP A 58 -2.24 1.67 -7.19
N ILE A 59 -1.10 1.07 -7.56
CA ILE A 59 0.19 1.25 -6.87
C ILE A 59 1.26 1.56 -7.93
N PRO A 60 1.61 2.82 -8.17
CA PRO A 60 2.60 3.18 -9.18
C PRO A 60 3.90 2.42 -9.00
N TYR A 61 4.63 2.16 -10.09
CA TYR A 61 5.94 1.49 -10.04
C TYR A 61 6.88 2.17 -9.03
N LYS A 62 6.89 3.51 -9.02
CA LYS A 62 7.70 4.32 -8.11
C LYS A 62 7.39 4.02 -6.64
N VAL A 63 6.11 3.94 -6.29
CA VAL A 63 5.67 3.58 -4.92
C VAL A 63 6.13 2.17 -4.56
N ALA A 64 5.94 1.21 -5.47
CA ALA A 64 6.40 -0.16 -5.23
C ALA A 64 7.92 -0.25 -5.07
N PHE A 65 8.68 0.51 -5.87
CA PHE A 65 10.14 0.57 -5.78
C PHE A 65 10.60 1.16 -4.44
N GLU A 66 10.04 2.29 -4.03
CA GLU A 66 10.38 2.92 -2.74
C GLU A 66 10.02 2.01 -1.57
N TYR A 67 8.85 1.37 -1.65
CA TYR A 67 8.44 0.37 -0.67
C TYR A 67 9.49 -0.72 -0.51
N HIS A 68 9.92 -1.37 -1.60
CA HIS A 68 10.94 -2.41 -1.53
C HIS A 68 12.30 -1.90 -1.04
N LYS A 69 12.69 -0.69 -1.44
CA LYS A 69 13.94 -0.05 -1.03
C LYS A 69 13.98 0.19 0.48
N ASP A 70 12.88 0.68 1.05
CA ASP A 70 12.86 1.19 2.43
C ASP A 70 12.34 0.15 3.45
N LEU A 71 11.66 -0.91 2.99
CA LEU A 71 11.05 -1.95 3.85
C LEU A 71 12.02 -2.52 4.89
N ASN A 72 13.21 -2.95 4.47
CA ASN A 72 14.19 -3.56 5.36
C ASN A 72 14.66 -2.59 6.46
N SER A 73 14.80 -1.31 6.12
CA SER A 73 15.17 -0.26 7.07
C SER A 73 14.07 -0.07 8.12
N VAL A 74 12.80 -0.02 7.67
CA VAL A 74 11.65 0.12 8.58
C VAL A 74 11.52 -1.08 9.51
N ILE A 75 11.62 -2.31 9.00
CA ILE A 75 11.57 -3.53 9.82
C ILE A 75 12.70 -3.55 10.84
N SER A 76 13.93 -3.22 10.42
CA SER A 76 15.10 -3.19 11.29
C SER A 76 14.96 -2.14 12.41
N ALA A 77 14.41 -0.97 12.10
CA ALA A 77 14.15 0.07 13.09
C ALA A 77 13.09 -0.38 14.12
N GLN A 78 12.02 -1.05 13.67
CA GLN A 78 11.01 -1.60 14.58
C GLN A 78 11.58 -2.67 15.50
N ALA A 79 12.40 -3.58 14.97
CA ALA A 79 13.06 -4.61 15.77
C ALA A 79 13.98 -4.01 16.86
N LYS A 80 14.81 -3.02 16.50
CA LYS A 80 15.69 -2.32 17.45
C LYS A 80 14.91 -1.60 18.55
N ASN A 81 13.82 -0.93 18.21
CA ASN A 81 12.96 -0.28 19.20
C ASN A 81 12.44 -1.30 20.22
N ILE A 82 12.04 -2.48 19.76
CA ILE A 82 11.51 -3.53 20.63
C ILE A 82 12.61 -4.15 21.48
N GLU A 83 13.77 -4.44 20.91
CA GLU A 83 14.95 -4.89 21.66
C GLU A 83 15.28 -3.93 22.82
N SER A 84 15.26 -2.61 22.55
CA SER A 84 15.49 -1.59 23.57
C SER A 84 14.43 -1.59 24.69
N LEU A 85 13.18 -1.92 24.36
CA LEU A 85 12.08 -2.05 25.33
C LEU A 85 12.20 -3.34 26.16
N LEU A 86 12.65 -4.44 25.54
CA LEU A 86 12.83 -5.74 26.21
C LEU A 86 13.96 -5.70 27.25
N ASN A 87 15.06 -5.01 26.94
CA ASN A 87 16.22 -4.94 27.84
C ASN A 87 15.91 -4.27 29.19
N ASN A 88 14.90 -3.39 29.24
CA ASN A 88 14.61 -2.54 30.39
C ASN A 88 13.27 -2.86 31.10
N ASN A 89 12.53 -3.90 30.72
CA ASN A 89 11.15 -4.11 31.19
C ASN A 89 10.97 -5.49 31.84
N PRO A 90 10.26 -5.64 32.98
CA PRO A 90 9.93 -6.96 33.54
C PRO A 90 8.96 -7.79 32.67
N LEU A 91 8.28 -7.20 31.68
CA LEU A 91 7.28 -7.85 30.82
C LEU A 91 7.86 -8.40 29.49
N LYS A 92 9.16 -8.71 29.46
CA LYS A 92 9.93 -9.08 28.25
C LYS A 92 9.22 -10.14 27.41
N GLU A 93 8.78 -11.22 28.03
CA GLU A 93 8.14 -12.34 27.35
C GLU A 93 6.82 -11.95 26.69
N LYS A 94 6.02 -11.11 27.36
CA LYS A 94 4.74 -10.62 26.82
C LYS A 94 4.97 -9.66 25.64
N ILE A 95 6.02 -8.85 25.67
CA ILE A 95 6.35 -7.93 24.58
C ILE A 95 6.89 -8.69 23.36
N ALA A 96 7.75 -9.69 23.58
CA ALA A 96 8.31 -10.53 22.52
C ALA A 96 7.21 -11.30 21.76
N THR A 97 6.29 -11.93 22.48
CA THR A 97 5.16 -12.66 21.89
C THR A 97 4.22 -11.75 21.08
N LEU A 98 3.94 -10.53 21.55
CA LEU A 98 3.16 -9.55 20.80
C LEU A 98 3.87 -9.10 19.51
N PHE A 99 5.19 -8.98 19.54
CA PHE A 99 5.97 -8.61 18.36
C PHE A 99 6.00 -9.71 17.30
N GLU A 100 6.22 -10.96 17.70
CA GLU A 100 6.17 -12.11 16.80
C GLU A 100 4.80 -12.22 16.12
N LYS A 101 3.72 -12.09 16.89
CA LYS A 101 2.36 -12.07 16.35
C LYS A 101 2.18 -10.95 15.31
N LYS A 102 2.69 -9.76 15.60
CA LYS A 102 2.63 -8.60 14.68
C LYS A 102 3.43 -8.84 13.40
N LEU A 103 4.63 -9.43 13.50
CA LEU A 103 5.47 -9.79 12.35
C LEU A 103 4.79 -10.80 11.43
N VAL A 104 4.25 -11.89 11.99
CA VAL A 104 3.54 -12.93 11.22
C VAL A 104 2.32 -12.35 10.50
N MET A 105 1.53 -11.53 11.20
CA MET A 105 0.37 -10.85 10.59
C MET A 105 0.80 -9.98 9.41
N ASN A 106 1.88 -9.21 9.57
CA ASN A 106 2.40 -8.33 8.53
C ASN A 106 3.02 -9.08 7.34
N LEU A 107 3.59 -10.27 7.55
CA LEU A 107 4.09 -11.13 6.46
C LEU A 107 2.95 -11.73 5.64
N ASN A 108 1.87 -12.19 6.28
CA ASN A 108 0.68 -12.68 5.57
C ASN A 108 0.03 -11.57 4.72
N ASN A 109 0.02 -10.36 5.28
CA ASN A 109 -0.44 -9.15 4.62
C ASN A 109 0.45 -8.75 3.42
N LEU A 110 1.76 -8.90 3.54
CA LEU A 110 2.73 -8.68 2.45
C LEU A 110 2.49 -9.63 1.26
N PHE A 111 2.19 -10.90 1.56
CA PHE A 111 1.87 -11.91 0.57
C PHE A 111 0.57 -11.57 -0.18
N LEU A 112 -0.46 -11.10 0.53
CA LEU A 112 -1.70 -10.59 -0.09
C LEU A 112 -1.46 -9.38 -1.01
N MET A 113 -0.57 -8.46 -0.62
CA MET A 113 -0.23 -7.30 -1.46
C MET A 113 0.52 -7.70 -2.74
N GLN A 114 1.29 -8.80 -2.72
CA GLN A 114 1.87 -9.37 -3.95
C GLN A 114 0.78 -9.95 -4.87
N PHE A 115 -0.30 -10.51 -4.33
CA PHE A 115 -1.45 -10.97 -5.11
C PHE A 115 -2.20 -9.83 -5.82
N ILE A 116 -2.43 -8.69 -5.13
CA ILE A 116 -3.03 -7.49 -5.73
C ILE A 116 -2.22 -6.98 -6.93
N ARG A 117 -0.91 -7.28 -6.97
CA ARG A 117 0.00 -6.93 -8.06
C ARG A 117 0.03 -7.95 -9.21
N MET A 118 -0.34 -9.21 -8.99
CA MET A 118 -0.29 -10.25 -10.03
C MET A 118 -1.32 -10.04 -11.15
N GLU A 119 -2.50 -9.49 -10.86
CA GLU A 119 -3.47 -9.14 -11.92
C GLU A 119 -2.97 -8.00 -12.83
N ARG A 120 -1.97 -7.24 -12.39
CA ARG A 120 -1.42 -6.12 -13.15
C ARG A 120 -0.43 -6.52 -14.25
N ASN A 121 0.18 -7.72 -14.17
CA ASN A 121 0.97 -8.26 -15.27
C ASN A 121 0.10 -8.57 -16.49
N ALA A 122 -1.19 -8.91 -16.30
CA ALA A 122 -2.14 -9.06 -17.40
C ALA A 122 -2.45 -7.71 -18.06
N ILE A 123 -2.62 -6.65 -17.28
CA ILE A 123 -2.91 -5.29 -17.77
C ILE A 123 -1.70 -4.68 -18.49
N GLN A 124 -0.47 -4.84 -17.98
CA GLN A 124 0.75 -4.39 -18.68
C GLN A 124 1.02 -5.17 -19.97
N LYS A 125 0.70 -6.47 -20.03
CA LYS A 125 0.79 -7.26 -21.27
C LYS A 125 -0.13 -6.70 -22.35
N ASN A 126 -1.36 -6.34 -22.00
CA ASN A 126 -2.34 -5.80 -22.95
C ASN A 126 -1.93 -4.41 -23.47
N VAL A 127 -1.44 -3.52 -22.60
CA VAL A 127 -0.96 -2.19 -23.02
C VAL A 127 0.28 -2.28 -23.92
N LEU A 128 1.22 -3.21 -23.65
CA LEU A 128 2.38 -3.43 -24.49
C LEU A 128 2.02 -4.10 -25.84
N LEU A 129 1.03 -5.00 -25.85
CA LEU A 129 0.47 -5.60 -27.07
C LEU A 129 -0.24 -4.55 -27.93
N ASP A 130 -1.01 -3.65 -27.34
CA ASP A 130 -1.70 -2.56 -28.06
C ASP A 130 -0.70 -1.57 -28.67
N ILE A 131 0.35 -1.19 -27.93
CA ILE A 131 1.45 -0.35 -28.44
C ILE A 131 2.23 -1.05 -29.56
N TRP A 132 2.42 -2.37 -29.46
CA TRP A 132 3.09 -3.16 -30.50
C TRP A 132 2.23 -3.30 -31.77
N MET A 133 0.92 -3.57 -31.64
CA MET A 133 0.00 -3.65 -32.78
C MET A 133 -0.21 -2.32 -33.51
N LEU A 134 -0.11 -1.18 -32.80
CA LEU A 134 -0.14 0.14 -33.43
C LEU A 134 1.14 0.45 -34.24
N LYS A 135 2.28 -0.15 -33.88
CA LYS A 135 3.54 -0.01 -34.63
C LYS A 135 3.60 -0.89 -35.87
N THR A 136 2.92 -2.03 -35.89
CA THR A 136 2.94 -2.98 -37.03
C THR A 136 1.92 -2.65 -38.13
N ARG A 137 0.95 -1.75 -37.89
CA ARG A 137 -0.05 -1.31 -38.89
C ARG A 137 0.38 -0.09 -39.73
N LYS A 138 1.59 0.44 -39.54
CA LYS A 138 2.14 1.59 -40.29
C LYS A 138 3.30 1.21 -41.24
N GLY A 139 3.39 -0.07 -41.63
CA GLY A 139 4.31 -0.57 -42.66
C GLY A 139 3.53 -1.08 -43.85
#